data_AF-A0A699ZD66-F1
#
_entry.id   AF-A0A699ZD66-F1
#
_cell.length_a   1.000
_cell.length_b   1.000
_cell.length_c   1.000
_cell.angle_alpha   90.00
_cell.angle_beta   90.00
_cell.angle_gamma   90.00
#
_symmetry.space_group_name_H-M   'P 1'
#
loop_
_entity.id
_entity.type
_entity.pdbx_description
1 polymer ?
#
loop_
_entity_poly.entity_id
_entity_poly.type
_entity_poly.pdbx_seq_one_letter_code
_entity_poly.pdbx_strand_id
1 'polypeptide(L)'
;MAWRGALSKSFQELRVHLDQAGAASQGARDFLLANYAEMKKANPHFPILVRESAGVEAKLIARYDRGVERSVSIQNDGPEAIISKLQSLLQPSK
;
A
#
# COMPACT_ATOMS: atom_id res chain seq x y z
N MET A 1 -15.92 4.90 0.73
CA MET A 1 -14.87 5.94 0.55
C MET A 1 -14.28 6.44 1.88
N ALA A 2 -13.99 5.56 2.86
CA ALA A 2 -13.46 5.98 4.18
C ALA A 2 -12.10 5.35 4.54
N TRP A 3 -11.56 4.46 3.70
CA TRP A 3 -10.34 3.72 4.01
C TRP A 3 -9.08 4.61 3.96
N ARG A 4 -9.08 5.65 3.12
CA ARG A 4 -7.92 6.54 2.93
C ARG A 4 -7.53 7.24 4.23
N GLY A 5 -8.49 7.81 4.96
CA GLY A 5 -8.23 8.46 6.26
C GLY A 5 -8.08 7.50 7.45
N ALA A 6 -8.33 6.20 7.25
CA ALA A 6 -8.09 5.18 8.27
C ALA A 6 -6.62 4.73 8.30
N LEU A 7 -5.84 4.98 7.23
CA LEU A 7 -4.44 4.59 7.13
C LEU A 7 -3.59 5.14 8.27
N SER A 8 -3.68 6.45 8.56
CA SER A 8 -2.91 7.06 9.64
C SER A 8 -3.39 6.68 11.05
N LYS A 9 -4.55 6.01 11.17
CA LYS A 9 -5.09 5.54 12.45
C LYS A 9 -4.68 4.11 12.75
N SER A 10 -4.55 3.28 11.72
CA SER A 10 -4.19 1.86 11.87
C SER A 10 -2.70 1.60 11.69
N PHE A 11 -1.99 2.41 10.90
CA PHE A 11 -0.59 2.22 10.57
C PHE A 11 0.25 3.42 11.02
N GLN A 12 1.51 3.14 11.33
CA GLN A 12 2.56 4.14 11.50
C GLN A 12 3.24 4.47 10.16
N GLU A 13 3.34 3.50 9.25
CA GLU A 13 3.94 3.68 7.93
C GLU A 13 3.36 2.70 6.91
N LEU A 14 3.20 3.16 5.67
CA LEU A 14 2.88 2.32 4.52
C LEU A 14 4.00 2.39 3.49
N ARG A 15 4.56 1.24 3.13
CA ARG A 15 5.53 1.10 2.03
C ARG A 15 4.93 0.30 0.89
N VAL A 16 5.11 0.81 -0.32
CA VAL A 16 4.74 0.11 -1.56
C VAL A 16 6.01 -0.19 -2.32
N HIS A 17 6.34 -1.47 -2.42
CA HIS A 17 7.45 -1.96 -3.24
C HIS A 17 6.88 -2.40 -4.58
N LEU A 18 7.45 -1.91 -5.67
CA LEU A 18 7.01 -2.25 -7.01
C LEU A 18 8.16 -2.24 -8.01
N ASP A 19 7.96 -2.94 -9.12
CA ASP A 19 8.85 -2.88 -10.28
C ASP A 19 8.39 -1.81 -11.28
N GLN A 20 9.35 -1.09 -11.85
CA GLN A 20 9.12 0.03 -12.76
C GLN A 20 8.55 -0.44 -14.10
N ALA A 21 9.01 -1.59 -14.62
CA ALA A 21 8.71 -2.03 -15.98
C ALA A 21 7.99 -3.38 -16.06
N GLY A 22 8.11 -4.25 -15.05
CA GLY A 22 7.51 -5.57 -15.08
C GLY A 22 5.98 -5.54 -15.19
N ALA A 23 5.43 -6.44 -16.01
CA ALA A 23 3.99 -6.62 -16.19
C ALA A 23 3.30 -7.02 -14.86
N ALA A 24 4.02 -7.79 -14.02
CA ALA A 24 3.51 -8.25 -12.73
C ALA A 24 3.27 -7.13 -11.70
N SER A 25 3.87 -5.95 -11.90
CA SER A 25 3.69 -4.78 -11.03
C SER A 25 2.76 -3.72 -11.65
N GLN A 26 2.16 -3.99 -12.81
CA GLN A 26 1.33 -3.02 -13.53
C GLN A 26 0.14 -2.53 -12.69
N GLY A 27 -0.61 -3.43 -12.08
CA GLY A 27 -1.75 -3.05 -11.23
C GLY A 27 -1.35 -2.24 -9.99
N ALA A 28 -0.14 -2.45 -9.47
CA ALA A 28 0.41 -1.65 -8.36
C ALA A 28 0.72 -0.21 -8.79
N ARG A 29 1.26 -0.03 -10.01
CA ARG A 29 1.53 1.29 -10.59
C ARG A 29 0.23 2.05 -10.84
N ASP A 30 -0.75 1.39 -11.46
CA ASP A 30 -2.06 1.98 -11.74
C ASP A 30 -2.78 2.38 -10.44
N PHE A 31 -2.71 1.52 -9.42
CA PHE A 31 -3.23 1.82 -8.09
C PHE A 31 -2.60 3.07 -7.48
N LEU A 32 -1.26 3.20 -7.53
CA LEU A 32 -0.57 4.37 -6.99
C LEU A 32 -0.92 5.64 -7.77
N LEU A 33 -0.89 5.60 -9.10
CA LEU A 33 -1.23 6.76 -9.93
C LEU A 33 -2.64 7.29 -9.62
N ALA A 34 -3.61 6.40 -9.44
CA ALA A 34 -4.99 6.77 -9.16
C ALA A 34 -5.22 7.24 -7.71
N ASN A 35 -4.53 6.66 -6.72
CA ASN A 35 -4.89 6.83 -5.30
C ASN A 35 -3.89 7.64 -4.47
N TYR A 36 -2.63 7.78 -4.90
CA TYR A 36 -1.56 8.36 -4.08
C TYR A 36 -1.86 9.81 -3.67
N ALA A 37 -2.32 10.65 -4.60
CA ALA A 37 -2.63 12.04 -4.33
C ALA A 37 -3.74 12.18 -3.26
N GLU A 38 -4.81 11.40 -3.36
CA GLU A 38 -5.89 11.41 -2.38
C GLU A 38 -5.46 10.83 -1.03
N MET A 39 -4.66 9.76 -1.03
CA MET A 39 -4.10 9.18 0.19
C MET A 39 -3.22 10.18 0.94
N LYS A 40 -2.36 10.92 0.22
CA LYS A 40 -1.49 11.92 0.82
C LYS A 40 -2.26 13.14 1.30
N LYS A 41 -3.28 13.58 0.55
CA LYS A 41 -4.18 14.67 0.97
C LYS A 41 -4.98 14.32 2.23
N ALA A 42 -5.46 13.08 2.32
CA ALA A 42 -6.18 12.61 3.50
C ALA A 42 -5.28 12.41 4.73
N ASN A 43 -3.98 12.16 4.53
CA ASN A 43 -3.02 11.90 5.61
C ASN A 43 -1.71 12.70 5.40
N PRO A 44 -1.68 14.00 5.71
CA PRO A 44 -0.52 14.87 5.41
C PRO A 44 0.76 14.41 6.11
N HIS A 45 0.65 14.05 7.39
CA HIS A 45 1.76 13.66 8.26
C HIS A 45 2.10 12.17 8.22
N PHE A 46 1.31 11.36 7.50
CA PHE A 46 1.53 9.92 7.41
C PHE A 46 2.62 9.61 6.36
N PRO A 47 3.64 8.80 6.70
CA PRO A 47 4.66 8.39 5.75
C PRO A 47 4.12 7.29 4.83
N ILE A 48 3.91 7.67 3.57
CA ILE A 48 3.61 6.77 2.46
C ILE A 48 4.85 6.72 1.58
N LEU A 49 5.60 5.61 1.65
CA LEU A 49 6.85 5.44 0.92
C LEU A 49 6.60 4.57 -0.32
N VAL A 50 6.99 5.08 -1.47
CA VAL A 50 7.05 4.30 -2.71
C VAL A 50 8.51 3.91 -2.93
N ARG A 51 8.76 2.62 -3.15
CA ARG A 51 10.07 2.05 -3.43
C ARG A 51 10.00 1.29 -4.73
N GLU A 52 10.63 1.87 -5.73
CA GLU A 52 10.69 1.28 -7.06
C GLU A 52 12.04 0.59 -7.23
N SER A 53 12.04 -0.68 -7.62
CA SER A 53 13.27 -1.45 -7.82
C SER A 53 13.05 -2.50 -8.91
N ALA A 54 14.02 -2.59 -9.83
CA ALA A 54 13.95 -3.52 -10.96
C ALA A 54 13.99 -4.98 -10.48
N GLY A 55 13.08 -5.82 -11.00
CA GLY A 55 13.04 -7.25 -10.71
C GLY A 55 12.56 -7.61 -9.30
N VAL A 56 11.95 -6.66 -8.57
CA VAL A 56 11.38 -6.92 -7.23
C VAL A 56 9.91 -7.28 -7.35
N GLU A 57 9.48 -8.24 -6.54
CA GLU A 57 8.08 -8.62 -6.41
C GLU A 57 7.26 -7.48 -5.79
N ALA A 58 6.13 -7.14 -6.41
CA ALA A 58 5.24 -6.09 -5.91
C ALA A 58 4.68 -6.48 -4.53
N LYS A 59 4.94 -5.65 -3.51
CA LYS A 59 4.55 -5.91 -2.12
C LYS A 59 4.06 -4.64 -1.44
N LEU A 60 3.02 -4.81 -0.62
CA LEU A 60 2.59 -3.81 0.36
C LEU A 60 3.16 -4.19 1.72
N ILE A 61 3.80 -3.23 2.37
CA ILE A 61 4.32 -3.41 3.72
C ILE A 61 3.71 -2.34 4.61
N ALA A 62 2.90 -2.76 5.58
CA ALA A 62 2.31 -1.90 6.58
C ALA A 62 3.02 -2.10 7.91
N ARG A 63 3.48 -1.01 8.51
CA ARG A 63 4.06 -1.00 9.86
C ARG A 63 3.02 -0.49 10.85
N TYR A 64 2.78 -1.29 11.87
CA TYR A 64 1.88 -1.02 12.98
C TYR A 64 2.64 -0.47 14.19
N ASP A 65 1.90 -0.13 15.23
CA ASP A 65 2.47 0.21 16.52
C ASP A 65 3.37 -0.90 17.06
N ARG A 66 4.33 -0.51 17.90
CA ARG A 66 5.33 -1.40 18.52
C ARG A 66 6.27 -2.10 17.52
N GLY A 67 6.39 -1.56 16.30
CA GLY A 67 7.34 -2.04 15.30
C GLY A 67 6.94 -3.34 14.61
N VAL A 68 5.67 -3.75 14.72
CA VAL A 68 5.16 -4.93 13.99
C VAL A 68 4.97 -4.57 12.52
N GLU A 69 5.57 -5.35 11.62
CA GLU A 69 5.43 -5.14 10.18
C GLU A 69 4.68 -6.33 9.55
N ARG A 70 3.70 -6.05 8.69
CA ARG A 70 3.06 -7.06 7.85
C ARG A 70 3.33 -6.77 6.40
N SER A 71 3.75 -7.80 5.67
CA SER A 71 3.96 -7.73 4.22
C SER A 71 2.94 -8.60 3.50
N VAL A 72 2.40 -8.08 2.40
CA VAL A 72 1.45 -8.78 1.54
C VAL A 72 1.92 -8.66 0.10
N SER A 73 2.00 -9.79 -0.60
CA SER A 73 2.28 -9.78 -2.04
C SER A 73 1.06 -9.27 -2.80
N ILE A 74 1.32 -8.33 -3.72
CA ILE A 74 0.35 -7.76 -4.66
C ILE A 74 0.77 -8.02 -6.10
N GLN A 75 1.60 -9.04 -6.32
CA GLN A 75 2.09 -9.39 -7.63
C GLN A 75 0.94 -9.90 -8.52
N ASN A 76 0.84 -9.35 -9.74
CA ASN A 76 -0.23 -9.61 -10.73
C ASN A 76 -1.65 -9.24 -10.28
N ASP A 77 -1.81 -8.56 -9.14
CA ASP A 77 -3.12 -8.11 -8.69
C ASP A 77 -3.58 -6.88 -9.47
N GLY A 78 -4.88 -6.82 -9.76
CA GLY A 78 -5.54 -5.61 -10.23
C GLY A 78 -5.70 -4.57 -9.11
N PRO A 79 -5.94 -3.29 -9.47
CA PRO A 79 -6.06 -2.20 -8.50
C PRO A 79 -7.17 -2.42 -7.45
N GLU A 80 -8.27 -3.08 -7.82
CA GLU A 80 -9.37 -3.39 -6.89
C GLU A 80 -8.98 -4.44 -5.84
N ALA A 81 -8.25 -5.49 -6.26
CA ALA A 81 -7.76 -6.53 -5.36
C ALA A 81 -6.74 -5.95 -4.36
N ILE A 82 -5.89 -5.03 -4.81
CA ILE A 82 -4.94 -4.29 -3.96
C ILE A 82 -5.68 -3.48 -2.89
N ILE A 83 -6.77 -2.78 -3.26
CA ILE A 83 -7.61 -2.05 -2.30
C ILE A 83 -8.21 -3.00 -1.26
N SER A 84 -8.72 -4.16 -1.70
CA SER A 84 -9.28 -5.15 -0.78
C SER A 84 -8.23 -5.68 0.20
N LYS A 85 -7.03 -6.03 -0.27
CA LYS A 85 -5.90 -6.45 0.57
C LYS A 85 -5.49 -5.35 1.57
N LEU A 86 -5.44 -4.10 1.13
CA LEU A 86 -5.15 -2.96 1.99
C LEU A 86 -6.23 -2.78 3.07
N GLN A 87 -7.51 -2.96 2.73
CA GLN A 87 -8.60 -2.91 3.70
C GLN A 87 -8.53 -4.04 4.73
N SER A 88 -8.14 -5.25 4.31
CA SER A 88 -7.88 -6.36 5.23
C SER A 88 -6.74 -6.06 6.20
N LEU A 89 -5.71 -5.31 5.76
CA LEU A 89 -4.63 -4.86 6.64
C LEU A 89 -5.08 -3.79 7.64
N LEU A 90 -6.07 -2.95 7.27
CA LEU A 90 -6.61 -1.90 8.14
C LEU A 90 -7.43 -2.45 9.31
N GLN A 91 -8.03 -3.63 9.15
CA GLN A 91 -8.78 -4.29 10.22
C GLN A 91 -7.77 -4.98 11.16
N PRO A 92 -7.60 -4.51 12.40
CA PRO A 92 -6.80 -5.23 13.37
C PRO A 92 -7.45 -6.60 13.60
N SER A 93 -6.70 -7.68 13.37
CA SER A 93 -7.10 -9.01 13.83
C SER A 93 -7.28 -8.93 15.34
N LYS A 94 -8.51 -9.21 15.82
CA LYS A 94 -8.83 -9.38 17.25
C LYS A 94 -7.83 -10.31 17.93
#